data_AF-A0A3N5TRV7-F1
#
_entry.id   AF-A0A3N5TRV7-F1
#
_cell.length_a   1.000
_cell.length_b   1.000
_cell.length_c   1.000
_cell.angle_alpha   90.00
_cell.angle_beta   90.00
_cell.angle_gamma   90.00
#
_symmetry.space_group_name_H-M   'P 1'
#
loop_
_entity.id
_entity.type
_entity.pdbx_description
1 polymer ?
#
loop_
_entity_poly.entity_id
_entity_poly.type
_entity_poly.pdbx_seq_one_letter_code
_entity_poly.pdbx_strand_id
1 'polypeptide(L)'
;VLAEARSGGYRLMTSEELRDRYQQEVAGLLLVDTRQEWEYRTGRIKGALNFSMEPTGWARWRDAGSLATFLGPDKERLIVFY
;
A
#
# COMPACT_ATOMS: atom_id res chain seq x y z
N VAL A 1 4.11 -12.45 -11.11
CA VAL A 1 3.25 -11.40 -10.53
C VAL A 1 1.75 -11.69 -10.61
N LEU A 2 1.13 -11.97 -11.77
CA LEU A 2 -0.33 -12.21 -11.83
C LEU A 2 -0.81 -13.43 -11.01
N ALA A 3 -0.09 -14.55 -11.08
CA ALA A 3 -0.39 -15.73 -10.28
C ALA A 3 -0.18 -15.49 -8.77
N GLU A 4 0.83 -14.69 -8.41
CA GLU A 4 1.13 -14.30 -7.04
C GLU A 4 0.03 -13.40 -6.47
N ALA A 5 -0.43 -12.41 -7.24
CA ALA A 5 -1.53 -11.53 -6.87
C ALA A 5 -2.80 -12.31 -6.55
N ARG A 6 -3.15 -13.29 -7.40
CA ARG A 6 -4.29 -14.18 -7.16
C ARG A 6 -4.12 -15.00 -5.88
N SER A 7 -2.95 -15.60 -5.67
CA SER A 7 -2.67 -16.40 -4.47
C SER A 7 -2.68 -15.55 -3.18
N GLY A 8 -2.17 -14.32 -3.26
CA GLY A 8 -2.09 -13.38 -2.15
C GLY A 8 -3.36 -12.57 -1.90
N GLY A 9 -4.42 -12.77 -2.68
CA GLY A 9 -5.70 -12.06 -2.49
C GLY A 9 -5.65 -10.57 -2.85
N TYR A 10 -4.71 -10.13 -3.69
CA TYR A 10 -4.59 -8.75 -4.15
C TYR A 10 -4.73 -8.63 -5.67
N ARG A 11 -4.97 -7.40 -6.15
CA ARG A 11 -5.03 -7.09 -7.58
C ARG A 11 -3.84 -6.22 -7.96
N LEU A 12 -3.29 -6.47 -9.14
CA LEU A 12 -2.37 -5.52 -9.76
C LEU A 12 -3.18 -4.36 -10.32
N MET A 13 -2.60 -3.18 -10.27
CA MET A 13 -3.17 -1.95 -10.81
C MET A 13 -2.09 -1.26 -11.63
N THR A 14 -2.44 -0.72 -12.79
CA THR A 14 -1.50 0.07 -13.60
C THR A 14 -1.39 1.48 -13.04
N SER A 15 -0.31 2.19 -13.42
CA SER A 15 -0.13 3.59 -13.05
C SER A 15 -1.25 4.49 -13.60
N GLU A 16 -1.78 4.17 -14.78
CA GLU A 16 -2.92 4.87 -15.38
C GLU A 16 -4.20 4.65 -14.58
N GLU A 17 -4.52 3.41 -14.23
CA GLU A 17 -5.68 3.08 -13.38
C GLU A 17 -5.60 3.80 -12.02
N LEU A 18 -4.41 3.80 -11.41
CA LEU A 18 -4.16 4.48 -10.15
C LEU A 18 -4.35 5.99 -10.29
N ARG A 19 -3.79 6.59 -11.34
CA ARG A 19 -3.94 8.03 -11.62
C ARG A 19 -5.40 8.40 -11.80
N ASP A 20 -6.14 7.65 -12.61
CA ASP A 20 -7.54 7.94 -12.92
C ASP A 20 -8.40 7.82 -11.64
N ARG A 21 -8.16 6.80 -10.82
CA ARG A 21 -8.83 6.64 -9.51
C ARG A 21 -8.48 7.77 -8.54
N TYR A 22 -7.20 8.13 -8.47
CA TYR A 22 -6.70 9.22 -7.62
C TYR A 22 -7.32 10.57 -8.00
N GLN A 23 -7.62 10.80 -9.28
CA GLN A 23 -8.29 12.03 -9.73
C GLN A 23 -9.80 12.04 -9.41
N GLN A 24 -10.45 10.88 -9.41
CA GLN A 24 -11.89 10.77 -9.22
C GLN A 24 -12.32 10.78 -7.75
N GLU A 25 -11.58 10.09 -6.87
CA GLU A 25 -12.04 9.88 -5.48
C GLU A 25 -10.87 9.68 -4.50
N VAL A 26 -10.25 10.80 -4.09
CA VAL A 26 -9.10 10.78 -3.17
C VAL A 26 -9.49 10.26 -1.78
N ALA A 27 -10.71 10.55 -1.30
CA ALA A 27 -11.12 10.24 0.08
C ALA A 27 -11.24 8.74 0.40
N GLY A 28 -11.51 7.91 -0.62
CA GLY A 28 -11.65 6.45 -0.47
C GLY A 28 -10.36 5.65 -0.75
N LEU A 29 -9.25 6.34 -1.05
CA LEU A 29 -8.00 5.74 -1.48
C LEU A 29 -6.90 5.95 -0.42
N LEU A 30 -6.37 4.87 0.12
CA LEU A 30 -5.17 4.87 0.95
C LEU A 30 -3.96 4.40 0.14
N LEU A 31 -3.01 5.31 -0.06
CA LEU A 31 -1.73 5.01 -0.68
C LEU A 31 -0.68 4.66 0.38
N VAL A 32 -0.05 3.50 0.26
CA VAL A 32 0.98 3.03 1.18
C VAL A 32 2.29 2.81 0.43
N ASP A 33 3.28 3.66 0.73
CA ASP A 33 4.64 3.53 0.23
C ASP A 33 5.40 2.54 1.10
N THR A 34 5.89 1.45 0.50
CA THR A 34 6.56 0.37 1.23
C THR A 34 8.08 0.50 1.28
N ARG A 35 8.62 1.53 0.62
CA ARG A 35 10.07 1.78 0.54
C ARG A 35 10.64 2.27 1.87
N GLN A 36 11.96 2.34 1.94
CA GLN A 36 12.63 2.87 3.12
C GLN A 36 12.32 4.36 3.30
N GLU A 37 12.31 4.81 4.55
CA GLU A 37 11.95 6.19 4.93
C GLU A 37 12.78 7.26 4.18
N TRP A 38 14.04 6.97 3.85
CA TRP A 38 14.89 7.90 3.10
C TRP A 38 14.41 8.09 1.64
N GLU A 39 13.87 7.05 1.00
CA GLU A 39 13.28 7.12 -0.35
C GLU A 39 11.91 7.82 -0.33
N TYR A 40 11.12 7.56 0.72
CA TYR A 40 9.83 8.20 0.91
C TYR A 40 9.92 9.73 1.06
N ARG A 41 11.03 10.22 1.63
CA ARG A 41 11.31 11.65 1.81
C ARG A 41 11.76 12.36 0.53
N THR A 42 12.41 11.66 -0.40
CA THR A 42 12.97 12.27 -1.62
C THR A 42 11.94 12.41 -2.75
N GLY A 43 10.84 11.66 -2.68
CA GLY A 43 9.71 11.81 -3.61
C GLY A 43 8.69 10.69 -3.45
N ARG A 44 7.42 11.06 -3.39
CA ARG A 44 6.30 10.13 -3.23
C ARG A 44 5.03 10.66 -3.88
N ILE A 45 4.05 9.79 -4.09
CA ILE A 45 2.71 10.21 -4.47
C ILE A 45 2.14 11.04 -3.31
N LYS A 46 1.62 12.24 -3.62
CA LYS A 46 1.10 13.16 -2.60
C LYS A 46 -0.01 12.47 -1.80
N GLY A 47 0.03 12.58 -0.48
CA GLY A 47 -0.95 11.95 0.42
C GLY A 47 -0.66 10.48 0.76
N ALA A 48 0.35 9.85 0.16
CA ALA A 48 0.79 8.53 0.58
C ALA A 48 1.37 8.55 2.00
N LEU A 49 1.13 7.47 2.73
CA LEU A 49 1.73 7.18 4.04
C LEU A 49 2.85 6.15 3.86
N ASN A 50 3.91 6.20 4.67
CA ASN A 50 4.98 5.21 4.62
C ASN A 50 4.73 4.07 5.62
N PHE A 51 4.90 2.83 5.16
CA PHE A 51 5.05 1.66 6.02
C PHE A 51 6.17 0.79 5.47
N SER A 52 7.39 1.04 5.94
CA SER A 52 8.54 0.23 5.55
C SER A 52 8.60 -1.09 6.33
N MET A 53 8.81 -2.19 5.63
CA MET A 53 8.96 -3.51 6.21
C MET A 53 9.95 -4.33 5.38
N GLU A 54 10.75 -5.16 6.04
CA GLU A 54 11.61 -6.11 5.33
C GLU A 54 10.76 -7.13 4.55
N PRO A 55 11.16 -7.52 3.33
CA PRO A 55 10.42 -8.47 2.49
C PRO A 55 10.62 -9.93 2.95
N THR A 56 10.60 -10.19 4.26
CA THR A 56 10.79 -11.52 4.85
C THR A 56 9.50 -12.04 5.47
N GLY A 57 9.32 -13.35 5.48
CA GLY A 57 8.16 -13.98 6.14
C GLY A 57 8.10 -13.70 7.64
N TRP A 58 9.27 -13.60 8.30
CA TRP A 58 9.37 -13.24 9.72
C TRP A 58 8.91 -11.81 9.99
N ALA A 59 9.36 -10.84 9.18
CA ALA A 59 8.92 -9.45 9.32
C ALA A 59 7.41 -9.33 9.10
N ARG A 60 6.85 -10.00 8.08
CA ARG A 60 5.40 -10.04 7.84
C ARG A 60 4.62 -10.52 9.06
N TRP A 61 5.07 -11.61 9.70
CA TRP A 61 4.42 -12.12 10.89
C TRP A 61 4.56 -11.17 12.08
N ARG A 62 5.78 -10.67 12.34
CA ARG A 62 6.08 -9.73 13.43
C ARG A 62 5.32 -8.42 13.32
N ASP A 63 5.21 -7.88 12.10
CA ASP A 63 4.67 -6.53 11.84
C ASP A 63 3.17 -6.53 11.51
N ALA A 64 2.52 -7.69 11.46
CA ALA A 64 1.09 -7.81 11.13
C ALA A 64 0.19 -6.93 12.01
N GLY A 65 0.45 -6.88 13.32
CA GLY A 65 -0.32 -6.04 14.25
C GLY A 65 -0.11 -4.54 14.04
N SER A 66 1.15 -4.14 13.82
CA SER A 66 1.53 -2.76 13.53
C SER A 66 0.93 -2.29 12.20
N LEU A 67 0.96 -3.15 11.17
CA LEU A 67 0.34 -2.90 9.88
C LEU A 67 -1.18 -2.77 10.03
N ALA A 68 -1.84 -3.66 10.77
CA ALA A 68 -3.28 -3.57 11.00
C ALA A 68 -3.70 -2.27 11.69
N THR A 69 -2.90 -1.82 12.66
CA THR A 69 -3.12 -0.54 13.37
C THR A 69 -2.92 0.64 12.41
N PHE A 70 -1.86 0.62 11.62
CA PHE A 70 -1.56 1.64 10.61
C PHE A 70 -2.64 1.73 9.52
N LEU A 71 -3.13 0.58 9.04
CA LEU A 71 -4.22 0.47 8.08
C LEU A 71 -5.59 0.76 8.68
N GLY A 72 -5.70 1.03 9.98
CA GLY A 72 -6.94 1.41 10.65
C GLY A 72 -8.12 0.42 10.53
N PRO A 73 -9.31 0.85 11.02
CA PRO A 73 -10.47 -0.02 11.15
C PRO A 73 -11.30 -0.14 9.86
N ASP A 74 -11.24 0.85 8.97
CA ASP A 74 -11.98 0.85 7.71
C ASP A 74 -11.47 -0.26 6.77
N LYS A 75 -12.34 -1.24 6.50
CA LYS A 75 -12.07 -2.40 5.63
C LYS A 75 -12.61 -2.24 4.22
N GLU A 76 -13.41 -1.21 3.97
CA GLU A 76 -14.05 -0.97 2.67
C GLU A 76 -13.24 0.00 1.80
N ARG A 77 -12.31 0.75 2.40
CA ARG A 77 -11.38 1.59 1.64
C ARG A 77 -10.49 0.79 0.69
N LEU A 78 -10.21 1.39 -0.46
CA LEU A 78 -9.21 0.86 -1.37
C LEU A 78 -7.82 1.18 -0.83
N ILE A 79 -6.99 0.15 -0.64
CA ILE A 79 -5.60 0.28 -0.21
C ILE A 79 -4.70 -0.11 -1.38
N VAL A 80 -3.78 0.77 -1.75
CA VAL A 80 -2.79 0.52 -2.80
C VAL A 80 -1.39 0.60 -2.19
N PHE A 81 -0.71 -0.54 -2.18
CA PHE A 81 0.71 -0.64 -1.83
C PHE A 81 1.56 -0.43 -3.07
N TYR A 82 2.63 0.34 -2.94
CA TYR A 82 3.59 0.60 -4.00
C TYR A 82 5.03 0.72 -3.49
#